data_AF-A0A7M5V1K2-F1
#
_entry.id   AF-A0A7M5V1K2-F1
#
_cell.length_a   1.000
_cell.length_b   1.000
_cell.length_c   1.000
_cell.angle_alpha   90.00
_cell.angle_beta   90.00
_cell.angle_gamma   90.00
#
_symmetry.space_group_name_H-M   'P 1'
#
loop_
_entity.id
_entity.type
_entity.pdbx_description
1 polymer ?
#
loop_
_entity_poly.entity_id
_entity_poly.type
_entity_poly.pdbx_seq_one_letter_code
_entity_poly.pdbx_strand_id
1 'polypeptide(L)'
;MAVSYFNSLFGAMRFGGPLPWDNDFDLAILSEEVAQIDESKFLQEFYDRGIKVVYRHWKGEYVISRNKAHGDLMIFSETWFGDRGRTGIEPWVFFIHFRNFHQAPARLFEKPLPKLPFLGMNISVPREGMEIQRHFYPNDWWKEVKPKGC
;
A
#
# COMPACT_ATOMS: atom_id res chain seq x y z
N MET A 1 -10.94 -3.94 2.89
CA MET A 1 -9.93 -4.89 3.40
C MET A 1 -8.60 -4.46 2.84
N ALA A 2 -7.67 -4.01 3.68
CA ALA A 2 -6.37 -3.53 3.21
C ALA A 2 -5.54 -4.67 2.58
N VAL A 3 -4.74 -4.30 1.59
CA VAL A 3 -3.95 -5.18 0.73
C VAL A 3 -2.47 -4.84 0.90
N SER A 4 -1.57 -5.82 1.03
CA SER A 4 -0.13 -5.52 1.08
C SER A 4 0.40 -5.06 -0.27
N TYR A 5 1.29 -4.08 -0.22
CA TYR A 5 1.71 -3.31 -1.38
C TYR A 5 3.21 -2.95 -1.32
N PHE A 6 3.79 -2.54 -2.44
CA PHE A 6 5.20 -2.10 -2.54
C PHE A 6 6.20 -3.02 -1.78
N ASN A 7 7.05 -2.48 -0.91
CA ASN A 7 8.08 -3.23 -0.18
C ASN A 7 7.50 -4.26 0.78
N SER A 8 6.34 -3.98 1.36
CA SER A 8 5.65 -4.95 2.22
C SER A 8 5.21 -6.20 1.46
N LEU A 9 4.83 -6.06 0.18
CA LEU A 9 4.47 -7.22 -0.65
C LEU A 9 5.71 -8.07 -0.94
N PHE A 10 6.85 -7.43 -1.24
CA PHE A 10 8.13 -8.13 -1.37
C PHE A 10 8.48 -8.91 -0.10
N GLY A 11 8.36 -8.28 1.05
CA GLY A 11 8.58 -8.94 2.35
C GLY A 11 7.64 -10.13 2.55
N ALA A 12 6.33 -9.92 2.39
CA ALA A 12 5.32 -10.95 2.59
C ALA A 12 5.59 -12.18 1.73
N MET A 13 5.94 -11.99 0.45
CA MET A 13 6.17 -13.09 -0.48
C MET A 13 7.52 -13.78 -0.31
N ARG A 14 8.57 -13.06 0.12
CA ARG A 14 9.93 -13.62 0.26
C ARG A 14 10.21 -14.19 1.65
N PHE A 15 9.66 -13.58 2.70
CA PHE A 15 10.00 -13.87 4.09
C PHE A 15 8.78 -14.15 4.98
N GLY A 16 7.55 -14.00 4.48
CA GLY A 16 6.33 -14.13 5.30
C GLY A 16 6.18 -13.00 6.34
N GLY A 17 6.87 -11.87 6.13
CA GLY A 17 6.96 -10.75 7.07
C GLY A 17 7.60 -9.53 6.39
N PRO A 18 7.94 -8.46 7.12
CA PRO A 18 8.64 -7.30 6.54
C PRO A 18 10.03 -7.71 6.01
N LEU A 19 10.57 -6.93 5.07
CA LEU A 19 11.96 -7.11 4.66
C LEU A 19 12.88 -6.84 5.87
N PRO A 20 13.96 -7.62 6.09
CA PRO A 20 14.79 -7.49 7.30
C PRO A 20 15.47 -6.13 7.50
N TRP A 21 15.66 -5.39 6.41
CA TRP A 21 16.29 -4.07 6.39
C TRP A 21 15.28 -2.93 6.25
N ASP A 22 13.99 -3.25 6.28
CA ASP A 22 12.90 -2.29 6.14
C ASP A 22 12.25 -2.02 7.50
N ASN A 23 11.93 -0.76 7.76
CA ASN A 23 11.40 -0.33 9.05
C ASN A 23 9.98 0.21 8.98
N ASP A 24 9.35 0.10 7.81
CA ASP A 24 7.97 0.46 7.59
C ASP A 24 7.13 -0.62 6.94
N PHE A 25 5.85 -0.29 6.79
CA PHE A 25 4.92 -1.12 6.06
C PHE A 25 4.06 -0.26 5.14
N ASP A 26 3.80 -0.77 3.95
CA ASP A 26 2.97 -0.16 2.92
C ASP A 26 1.76 -1.05 2.67
N LEU A 27 0.58 -0.48 2.90
CA LEU A 27 -0.69 -1.12 2.59
C LEU A 27 -1.48 -0.25 1.63
N ALA A 28 -2.22 -0.88 0.73
CA ALA A 28 -3.19 -0.23 -0.15
C ALA A 28 -4.62 -0.56 0.29
N ILE A 29 -5.52 0.41 0.19
CA ILE A 29 -6.96 0.22 0.37
C ILE A 29 -7.71 0.93 -0.74
N LEU A 30 -8.82 0.35 -1.18
CA LEU A 30 -9.65 0.96 -2.21
C LEU A 30 -10.54 2.05 -1.60
N SER A 31 -10.71 3.16 -2.32
CA SER A 31 -11.49 4.33 -1.90
C SER A 31 -12.93 3.97 -1.52
N GLU A 32 -13.55 3.05 -2.26
CA GLU A 32 -14.89 2.53 -1.99
C GLU A 32 -14.97 1.73 -0.68
N GLU A 33 -13.87 1.14 -0.22
CA GLU A 33 -13.81 0.46 1.08
C GLU A 33 -13.58 1.46 2.22
N VAL A 34 -12.78 2.51 1.98
CA VAL A 34 -12.62 3.62 2.94
C VAL A 34 -13.95 4.33 3.18
N ALA A 35 -14.75 4.54 2.12
CA ALA A 35 -16.06 5.17 2.20
C ALA A 35 -17.08 4.40 3.07
N GLN A 36 -16.82 3.12 3.36
CA GLN A 36 -17.64 2.29 4.25
C GLN A 36 -17.19 2.35 5.71
N ILE A 37 -16.05 2.98 5.99
CA ILE A 37 -15.47 3.09 7.33
C ILE A 37 -15.93 4.40 7.97
N ASP A 38 -16.40 4.32 9.21
CA ASP A 38 -16.56 5.49 10.07
C ASP A 38 -15.17 5.99 10.47
N GLU A 39 -14.69 7.02 9.78
CA GLU A 39 -13.35 7.57 9.99
C GLU A 39 -13.12 8.00 11.45
N SER A 40 -14.14 8.53 12.12
CA SER A 40 -14.01 8.96 13.52
C SER A 40 -13.73 7.77 14.43
N LYS A 41 -14.49 6.67 14.26
CA LYS A 41 -14.25 5.42 15.00
C LYS A 41 -12.90 4.79 14.65
N PHE A 42 -12.56 4.78 13.37
CA PHE A 42 -11.27 4.29 12.90
C PHE A 42 -10.13 5.02 13.60
N LEU A 43 -10.11 6.35 13.55
CA LEU A 43 -9.05 7.15 14.19
C LEU A 43 -9.03 6.96 15.72
N GLN A 44 -10.19 6.85 16.36
CA GLN A 44 -10.30 6.65 17.81
C GLN A 44 -9.66 5.32 18.26
N GLU A 45 -9.90 4.22 17.53
CA GLU A 45 -9.31 2.90 17.85
C GLU A 45 -7.78 2.91 17.85
N PHE A 46 -7.16 3.71 16.98
CA PHE A 46 -5.71 3.88 16.98
C PHE A 46 -5.25 4.82 18.10
N TYR A 47 -5.97 5.91 18.33
CA TYR A 47 -5.66 6.87 19.39
C TYR A 47 -5.65 6.21 20.77
N ASP A 48 -6.66 5.40 21.08
CA ASP A 48 -6.80 4.70 22.37
C ASP A 48 -5.63 3.73 22.64
N ARG A 49 -4.92 3.31 21.60
CA ARG A 49 -3.75 2.41 21.66
C ARG A 49 -2.42 3.18 21.63
N GLY A 50 -2.46 4.51 21.65
CA GLY A 50 -1.28 5.37 21.51
C GLY A 50 -0.63 5.29 20.13
N ILE A 51 -1.41 5.03 19.09
CA ILE A 51 -0.96 5.03 17.69
C ILE A 51 -1.43 6.31 17.02
N LYS A 52 -0.51 7.05 16.41
CA LYS A 52 -0.81 8.29 15.71
C LYS A 52 -1.16 7.99 14.26
N VAL A 53 -2.32 8.47 13.82
CA VAL A 53 -2.78 8.38 12.43
C VAL A 53 -3.02 9.80 11.89
N VAL A 54 -2.42 10.12 10.74
CA VAL A 54 -2.57 11.44 10.09
C VAL A 54 -2.88 11.25 8.62
N TYR A 55 -3.96 11.83 8.15
CA TYR A 55 -4.27 11.87 6.73
C TYR A 55 -3.44 12.93 5.99
N ARG A 56 -2.80 12.55 4.89
CA ARG A 56 -2.02 13.44 4.02
C ARG A 56 -2.77 13.66 2.71
N HIS A 57 -3.51 14.77 2.61
CA HIS A 57 -4.27 15.13 1.41
C HIS A 57 -3.44 15.21 0.13
N TRP A 58 -2.19 15.71 0.23
CA TRP A 58 -1.29 15.80 -0.93
C TRP A 58 -1.08 14.43 -1.57
N LYS A 59 -0.85 13.40 -0.73
CA LYS A 59 -0.51 12.04 -1.16
C LYS A 59 -1.69 11.08 -1.25
N GLY A 60 -2.83 11.39 -0.62
CA GLY A 60 -3.97 10.49 -0.56
C GLY A 60 -3.70 9.23 0.28
N GLU A 61 -3.10 9.39 1.45
CA GLU A 61 -2.72 8.28 2.34
C GLU A 61 -2.92 8.65 3.82
N TYR A 62 -3.15 7.64 4.66
CA TYR A 62 -3.01 7.75 6.10
C TYR A 62 -1.61 7.30 6.51
N VAL A 63 -0.91 8.14 7.26
CA VAL A 63 0.37 7.79 7.87
C VAL A 63 0.13 7.35 9.29
N ILE A 64 0.52 6.11 9.57
CA ILE A 64 0.33 5.41 10.84
C ILE A 64 1.70 5.32 11.51
N SER A 65 1.81 5.75 12.76
CA SER A 65 3.10 5.78 13.45
C SER A 65 2.98 5.49 14.94
N ARG A 66 3.97 4.77 15.47
CA ARG A 66 4.17 4.51 16.89
C ARG A 66 5.66 4.39 17.21
N ASN A 67 6.20 5.31 18.00
CA ASN A 67 7.63 5.40 18.28
C ASN A 67 8.46 5.48 16.99
N LYS A 68 9.33 4.47 16.74
CA LYS A 68 10.17 4.36 15.54
C LYS A 68 9.51 3.61 14.39
N ALA A 69 8.37 2.96 14.62
CA ALA A 69 7.65 2.23 13.59
C ALA A 69 6.70 3.19 12.86
N HIS A 70 6.74 3.16 11.53
CA HIS A 70 5.84 3.90 10.67
C HIS A 70 5.26 3.00 9.59
N GLY A 71 4.17 3.41 8.98
CA GLY A 71 3.59 2.74 7.84
C GLY A 71 2.54 3.60 7.17
N ASP A 72 2.35 3.35 5.88
CA ASP A 72 1.49 4.15 5.01
C ASP A 72 0.32 3.30 4.53
N LEU A 73 -0.90 3.79 4.77
CA LEU A 73 -2.13 3.23 4.23
C LEU A 73 -2.59 4.10 3.06
N MET A 74 -2.30 3.60 1.88
CA MET A 74 -2.41 4.29 0.60
C MET A 74 -3.79 4.08 0.01
N ILE A 75 -4.48 5.16 -0.35
CA ILE A 75 -5.83 5.07 -0.91
C ILE A 75 -5.74 5.03 -2.44
N PHE A 76 -6.34 4.00 -3.02
CA PHE A 76 -6.45 3.79 -4.45
C PHE A 76 -7.88 4.00 -4.93
N SER A 77 -8.06 4.72 -6.02
CA SER A 77 -9.35 4.88 -6.70
C SER A 77 -9.27 4.41 -8.13
N GLU A 78 -10.43 4.21 -8.75
CA GLU A 78 -10.50 4.08 -10.20
C GLU A 78 -10.00 5.37 -10.87
N THR A 79 -9.19 5.20 -11.90
CA THR A 79 -8.68 6.28 -12.75
C THR A 79 -9.58 6.43 -13.97
N TRP A 80 -9.41 7.51 -14.74
CA TRP A 80 -10.16 7.72 -15.98
C TRP A 80 -10.03 6.53 -16.97
N PHE A 81 -8.92 5.79 -16.93
CA PHE A 81 -8.63 4.70 -17.85
C PHE A 81 -9.12 3.32 -17.36
N GLY A 82 -9.82 3.27 -16.23
CA GLY A 82 -10.29 2.01 -15.62
C GLY A 82 -9.23 1.26 -14.82
N ASP A 83 -8.02 1.80 -14.69
CA ASP A 83 -6.98 1.28 -13.80
C ASP A 83 -7.18 1.75 -12.36
N ARG A 84 -6.48 1.16 -11.39
CA ARG A 84 -6.44 1.61 -9.99
C ARG A 84 -5.18 2.41 -9.73
N GLY A 85 -5.35 3.65 -9.28
CA GLY A 85 -4.27 4.59 -9.06
C GLY A 85 -4.32 5.26 -7.70
N ARG A 86 -3.16 5.77 -7.28
CA ARG A 86 -3.05 6.63 -6.09
C ARG A 86 -4.01 7.82 -6.17
N THR A 87 -4.62 8.13 -5.04
CA THR A 87 -5.43 9.35 -4.84
C THR A 87 -4.57 10.52 -4.35
N GLY A 88 -5.21 11.64 -3.97
CA GLY A 88 -4.54 12.85 -3.51
C GLY A 88 -4.34 13.87 -4.64
N ILE A 89 -3.59 14.94 -4.35
CA ILE A 89 -3.30 16.04 -5.28
C ILE A 89 -2.07 15.73 -6.13
N GLU A 90 -1.08 15.05 -5.55
CA GLU A 90 0.19 14.72 -6.19
C GLU A 90 0.05 13.98 -7.54
N PRO A 91 -0.86 13.00 -7.70
CA PRO A 91 -1.09 12.35 -8.99
C PRO A 91 -1.60 13.29 -10.10
N TRP A 92 -2.28 14.38 -9.74
CA TRP A 92 -2.76 15.37 -10.73
C TRP A 92 -1.65 16.31 -11.17
N VAL A 93 -0.76 16.67 -10.25
CA VAL A 93 0.39 17.56 -10.54
C VAL A 93 1.47 16.83 -11.33
N PHE A 94 1.78 15.59 -10.93
CA PHE A 94 2.79 14.74 -11.58
C PHE A 94 2.15 13.62 -12.42
N PHE A 95 1.13 13.96 -13.20
CA PHE A 95 0.29 12.99 -13.91
C PHE A 95 1.07 11.99 -14.80
N ILE A 96 2.14 12.42 -15.47
CA ILE A 96 2.97 11.53 -16.29
C ILE A 96 3.66 10.47 -15.43
N HIS A 97 4.21 10.88 -14.28
CA HIS A 97 4.89 9.97 -13.38
C HIS A 97 3.88 8.98 -12.77
N PHE A 98 2.74 9.48 -12.30
CA PHE A 98 1.73 8.62 -11.68
C PHE A 98 1.06 7.67 -12.66
N ARG A 99 0.86 8.08 -13.91
CA ARG A 99 0.39 7.20 -14.99
C ARG A 99 1.35 6.04 -15.25
N ASN A 100 2.65 6.28 -15.16
CA ASN A 100 3.66 5.28 -15.53
C ASN A 100 4.10 4.40 -14.36
N PHE A 101 4.01 4.88 -13.11
CA PHE A 101 4.65 4.24 -11.96
C PHE A 101 3.76 4.10 -10.71
N HIS A 102 2.52 4.60 -10.72
CA HIS A 102 1.64 4.59 -9.54
C HIS A 102 0.20 4.15 -9.84
N GLN A 103 0.04 3.33 -10.88
CA GLN A 103 -1.25 2.78 -11.32
C GLN A 103 -1.08 1.31 -11.68
N ALA A 104 -2.09 0.50 -11.42
CA ALA A 104 -2.10 -0.91 -11.81
C ALA A 104 -3.48 -1.34 -12.34
N PRO A 105 -3.55 -2.34 -13.22
CA PRO A 105 -4.81 -2.82 -13.79
C PRO A 105 -5.83 -3.21 -12.72
N ALA A 106 -7.08 -2.77 -12.89
CA ALA A 106 -8.13 -3.04 -11.91
C ALA A 106 -8.36 -4.53 -11.61
N ARG A 107 -8.16 -5.40 -12.62
CA ARG A 107 -8.19 -6.87 -12.49
C ARG A 107 -7.30 -7.41 -11.37
N LEU A 108 -6.22 -6.71 -11.00
CA LEU A 108 -5.32 -7.12 -9.92
C LEU A 108 -5.92 -6.90 -8.52
N PHE A 109 -6.92 -6.03 -8.41
CA PHE A 109 -7.62 -5.72 -7.17
C PHE A 109 -9.01 -6.38 -7.09
N GLU A 110 -9.42 -7.11 -8.13
CA GLU A 110 -10.72 -7.78 -8.17
C GLU A 110 -10.83 -8.90 -7.13
N LYS A 111 -11.93 -8.90 -6.38
CA LYS A 111 -12.23 -9.94 -5.39
C LYS A 111 -12.66 -11.24 -6.08
N PRO A 112 -12.40 -12.43 -5.49
CA PRO A 112 -11.65 -12.64 -4.25
C PRO A 112 -10.14 -12.39 -4.45
N LEU A 113 -9.52 -11.78 -3.44
CA LEU A 113 -8.07 -11.58 -3.42
C LEU A 113 -7.38 -12.78 -2.75
N PRO A 114 -6.23 -13.22 -3.27
CA PRO A 114 -5.38 -14.19 -2.57
C PRO A 114 -4.94 -13.64 -1.22
N LYS A 115 -4.70 -14.53 -0.26
CA LYS A 115 -4.21 -14.18 1.07
C LYS A 115 -2.83 -14.74 1.31
N LEU A 116 -1.98 -13.98 1.98
CA LEU A 116 -0.64 -14.40 2.39
C LEU A 116 -0.39 -14.08 3.86
N PRO A 117 0.47 -14.87 4.54
CA PRO A 117 0.91 -14.55 5.88
C PRO A 117 1.81 -13.31 5.86
N PHE A 118 1.52 -12.36 6.74
CA PHE A 118 2.33 -11.18 6.99
C PHE A 118 2.14 -10.74 8.43
N LEU A 119 3.22 -10.64 9.20
CA LEU A 119 3.20 -10.22 10.62
C LEU A 119 2.20 -11.03 11.47
N GLY A 120 2.12 -12.35 11.26
CA GLY A 120 1.24 -13.25 12.02
C GLY A 120 -0.24 -13.15 11.63
N MET A 121 -0.59 -12.38 10.61
CA MET A 121 -1.94 -12.25 10.07
C MET A 121 -2.00 -12.73 8.62
N ASN A 122 -3.17 -13.20 8.17
CA ASN A 122 -3.43 -13.45 6.76
C ASN A 122 -4.01 -12.20 6.12
N ILE A 123 -3.19 -11.49 5.35
CA ILE A 123 -3.57 -10.27 4.65
C ILE A 123 -3.89 -10.56 3.19
N SER A 124 -4.77 -9.75 2.61
CA SER A 124 -5.02 -9.83 1.17
C SER A 124 -3.83 -9.28 0.41
N VAL A 125 -3.54 -9.86 -0.75
CA VAL A 125 -2.54 -9.36 -1.69
C VAL A 125 -3.16 -9.23 -3.08
N PRO A 126 -2.58 -8.39 -3.96
CA PRO A 126 -3.08 -8.27 -5.32
C PRO A 126 -3.00 -9.62 -6.04
N ARG A 127 -3.87 -9.83 -7.03
CA ARG A 127 -3.75 -10.99 -7.92
C ARG A 127 -2.40 -10.93 -8.64
N GLU A 128 -1.94 -12.10 -9.09
CA GLU A 128 -0.65 -12.25 -9.78
C GLU A 128 0.57 -11.94 -8.89
N GLY A 129 0.35 -11.74 -7.59
CA GLY A 129 1.40 -11.62 -6.58
C GLY A 129 2.43 -10.55 -6.94
N MET A 130 3.67 -10.96 -7.14
CA MET A 130 4.80 -10.09 -7.46
C MET A 130 4.66 -9.33 -8.78
N GLU A 131 3.84 -9.80 -9.73
CA GLU A 131 3.79 -9.17 -11.06
C GLU A 131 3.24 -7.75 -11.02
N ILE A 132 2.41 -7.41 -10.02
CA ILE A 132 1.93 -6.05 -9.83
C ILE A 132 3.08 -5.05 -9.66
N GLN A 133 4.22 -5.49 -9.12
CA GLN A 133 5.39 -4.65 -8.91
C GLN A 133 5.99 -4.12 -10.21
N ARG A 134 5.71 -4.74 -11.36
CA ARG A 134 6.11 -4.22 -12.68
C ARG A 134 5.55 -2.83 -12.97
N HIS A 135 4.38 -2.54 -12.43
CA HIS A 135 3.70 -1.27 -12.62
C HIS A 135 4.28 -0.15 -11.73
N PHE A 136 5.04 -0.50 -10.69
CA PHE A 136 5.60 0.43 -9.72
C PHE A 136 7.12 0.56 -9.83
N TYR A 137 7.78 -0.55 -10.15
CA TYR A 137 9.23 -0.70 -10.26
C TYR A 137 9.60 -1.33 -11.62
N PRO A 138 9.27 -0.70 -12.76
CA PRO A 138 9.37 -1.35 -14.07
C PRO A 138 10.78 -1.81 -14.45
N ASN A 139 11.82 -1.19 -13.89
CA ASN A 139 13.20 -1.44 -14.26
C ASN A 139 13.95 -2.42 -13.33
N ASP A 140 13.36 -2.75 -12.17
CA ASP A 140 14.06 -3.45 -11.11
C ASP A 140 13.16 -4.26 -10.17
N TRP A 141 11.86 -4.40 -10.43
CA TRP A 141 10.93 -5.19 -9.61
C TRP A 141 11.40 -6.64 -9.35
N TRP A 142 12.23 -7.22 -10.23
CA TRP A 142 12.76 -8.58 -10.09
C TRP A 142 14.04 -8.65 -9.24
N LYS A 143 14.69 -7.51 -8.99
CA LYS A 143 15.97 -7.46 -8.28
C LYS A 143 15.70 -7.39 -6.77
N GLU A 144 16.49 -8.11 -6.00
CA GLU A 144 16.58 -7.90 -4.56
C GLU A 144 17.62 -6.81 -4.30
N VAL A 145 17.15 -5.60 -3.98
CA VAL A 145 18.02 -4.47 -3.67
C VAL A 145 18.12 -4.36 -2.15
N LYS A 146 19.32 -4.65 -1.62
CA LYS A 146 19.64 -4.42 -0.21
C LYS A 146 20.27 -3.03 -0.06
N PRO A 147 19.90 -2.24 0.97
CA PRO A 147 20.58 -0.99 1.25
C PRO A 147 22.07 -1.22 1.51
N LYS A 148 22.91 -0.26 1.14
CA LYS A 148 24.36 -0.34 1.43
C LYS A 148 24.57 -0.18 2.94
N GLY A 149 25.26 -1.15 3.56
CA GLY A 149 25.61 -1.11 4.99
C GLY A 149 24.65 -1.85 5.92
N CYS A 150 23.72 -2.63 5.36
CA CYS A 150 22.90 -3.61 6.08
C CYS A 150 23.53 -5.01 6.03
#